data_AF-A0A0W8FQE0-F1
#
_entry.id   AF-A0A0W8FQE0-F1
#
_cell.length_a   1.000
_cell.length_b   1.000
_cell.length_c   1.000
_cell.angle_alpha   90.00
_cell.angle_beta   90.00
_cell.angle_gamma   90.00
#
_symmetry.space_group_name_H-M   'P 1'
#
loop_
_entity.id
_entity.type
_entity.pdbx_description
1 polymer ?
#
loop_
_entity_poly.entity_id
_entity_poly.type
_entity_poly.pdbx_seq_one_letter_code
_entity_poly.pdbx_strand_id
1 'polypeptide(L)'
;MHKHLIENFLLQRYPGNGRPQTVRDEIANACDVFVKSGLADANFTKELCSGLESKYWSRVSEALLAARLRKVGLDPAPSHGRGPDFFVIENGRKIWIEVICPEPTGVPSDWLTSKLGAVVNFPHEQILLRWTSAIKEKAEKLIGSLDDAIKGYIEKGIVASKDAYVIAVNGRLLRNGPFPALLGISQFPFAVEAVFAVGPYQIRINRNTLEKTGAGHQHRPRISKPKGEPVPAYTFLDTRFQPISAIWAVDVDGTSAIGNSEPMAVIHNPNAVNQIPTGYLPAHDEYIATPTGTEEFELNRLDGCLR
;
A
#
# COMPACT_ATOMS: atom_id res chain seq x y z
N MET A 1 -14.46 -26.19 -8.96
CA MET A 1 -15.61 -25.32 -8.63
C MET A 1 -15.20 -23.84 -8.58
N HIS A 2 -14.17 -23.47 -7.81
CA HIS A 2 -13.70 -22.08 -7.68
C HIS A 2 -13.34 -21.39 -9.01
N LYS A 3 -12.54 -22.05 -9.86
CA LYS A 3 -12.09 -21.48 -11.14
C LYS A 3 -13.24 -21.00 -12.03
N HIS A 4 -14.25 -21.84 -12.27
CA HIS A 4 -15.39 -21.49 -13.13
C HIS A 4 -16.23 -20.34 -12.57
N LEU A 5 -16.39 -20.26 -11.23
CA LEU A 5 -17.10 -19.14 -10.59
C LEU A 5 -16.35 -17.81 -10.77
N ILE A 6 -15.03 -17.82 -10.59
CA ILE A 6 -14.17 -16.64 -10.77
C ILE A 6 -14.20 -16.18 -12.23
N GLU A 7 -14.03 -17.11 -13.17
CA GLU A 7 -14.09 -16.81 -14.62
C GLU A 7 -15.42 -16.20 -15.03
N ASN A 8 -16.55 -16.77 -14.58
CA ASN A 8 -17.88 -16.24 -14.88
C ASN A 8 -18.09 -14.84 -14.29
N PHE A 9 -17.66 -14.62 -13.04
CA PHE A 9 -17.75 -13.30 -12.40
C PHE A 9 -16.91 -12.25 -13.14
N LEU A 10 -15.67 -12.59 -13.48
CA LEU A 10 -14.78 -11.68 -14.19
C LEU A 10 -15.24 -11.42 -15.63
N LEU A 11 -15.90 -12.38 -16.28
CA LEU A 11 -16.53 -12.17 -17.59
C LEU A 11 -17.67 -11.15 -17.53
N GLN A 12 -18.49 -11.18 -16.46
CA GLN A 12 -19.54 -10.18 -16.24
C GLN A 12 -18.95 -8.80 -15.94
N ARG A 13 -17.85 -8.75 -15.17
CA ARG A 13 -17.19 -7.50 -14.77
C ARG A 13 -16.42 -6.83 -15.92
N TYR A 14 -15.74 -7.62 -16.76
CA TYR A 14 -14.94 -7.15 -17.89
C TYR A 14 -15.45 -7.82 -19.18
N PRO A 15 -16.65 -7.46 -19.68
CA PRO A 15 -17.21 -8.09 -20.86
C PRO A 15 -16.44 -7.74 -22.13
N GLY A 16 -16.52 -8.62 -23.14
CA GLY A 16 -15.93 -8.42 -24.46
C GLY A 16 -14.55 -9.06 -24.67
N ASN A 17 -13.97 -8.73 -25.83
CA ASN A 17 -12.72 -9.29 -26.37
C ASN A 17 -11.62 -8.22 -26.48
N GLY A 18 -10.37 -8.64 -26.75
CA GLY A 18 -9.24 -7.72 -26.88
C GLY A 18 -8.73 -7.25 -25.52
N ARG A 19 -8.58 -5.93 -25.30
CA ARG A 19 -8.04 -5.39 -24.04
C ARG A 19 -8.80 -5.84 -22.78
N PRO A 20 -10.14 -5.77 -22.69
CA PRO A 20 -10.88 -6.29 -21.54
C PRO A 20 -10.63 -7.78 -21.27
N GLN A 21 -10.50 -8.60 -22.33
CA GLN A 21 -10.18 -10.02 -22.19
C GLN A 21 -8.77 -10.21 -21.62
N THR A 22 -7.75 -9.48 -22.11
CA THR A 22 -6.39 -9.59 -21.59
C THR A 22 -6.29 -9.24 -20.11
N VAL A 23 -6.99 -8.17 -19.67
CA VAL A 23 -7.05 -7.81 -18.23
C VAL A 23 -7.77 -8.88 -17.42
N ARG A 24 -8.90 -9.37 -17.94
CA ARG A 24 -9.66 -10.46 -17.31
C ARG A 24 -8.81 -11.71 -17.13
N ASP A 25 -8.06 -12.10 -18.16
CA ASP A 25 -7.21 -13.29 -18.15
C ASP A 25 -6.05 -13.14 -17.17
N GLU A 26 -5.42 -11.96 -17.07
CA GLU A 26 -4.36 -11.70 -16.06
C GLU A 26 -4.91 -11.83 -14.64
N ILE A 27 -6.05 -11.20 -14.34
CA ILE A 27 -6.66 -11.26 -13.00
C ILE A 27 -7.12 -12.69 -12.68
N ALA A 28 -7.75 -13.37 -13.65
CA ALA A 28 -8.20 -14.76 -13.48
C ALA A 28 -7.02 -15.69 -13.21
N ASN A 29 -5.93 -15.56 -13.97
CA ASN A 29 -4.72 -16.36 -13.79
C ASN A 29 -4.07 -16.09 -12.42
N ALA A 30 -3.92 -14.82 -12.03
CA ALA A 30 -3.38 -14.47 -10.72
C ALA A 30 -4.22 -15.08 -9.58
N CYS A 31 -5.55 -14.97 -9.66
CA CYS A 31 -6.46 -15.54 -8.65
C CYS A 31 -6.42 -17.08 -8.64
N ASP A 32 -6.42 -17.74 -9.80
CA ASP A 32 -6.37 -19.20 -9.91
C ASP A 32 -5.06 -19.75 -9.32
N VAL A 33 -3.92 -19.13 -9.66
CA VAL A 33 -2.61 -19.48 -9.09
C VAL A 33 -2.59 -19.23 -7.58
N PHE A 34 -3.14 -18.11 -7.11
CA PHE A 34 -3.20 -17.78 -5.68
C PHE A 34 -3.97 -18.83 -4.88
N VAL A 35 -5.16 -19.23 -5.37
CA VAL A 35 -5.99 -20.28 -4.76
C VAL A 35 -5.29 -21.65 -4.82
N LYS A 36 -4.76 -22.04 -5.98
CA LYS A 36 -4.07 -23.34 -6.14
C LYS A 36 -2.80 -23.48 -5.30
N SER A 37 -2.15 -22.37 -4.99
CA SER A 37 -0.96 -22.34 -4.14
C SER A 37 -1.29 -22.43 -2.64
N GLY A 38 -2.59 -22.48 -2.28
CA GLY A 38 -3.03 -22.54 -0.88
C GLY A 38 -2.86 -21.22 -0.11
N LEU A 39 -2.58 -20.11 -0.81
CA LEU A 39 -2.46 -18.77 -0.20
C LEU A 39 -3.82 -18.18 0.16
N ALA A 40 -4.86 -18.54 -0.58
CA ALA A 40 -6.22 -18.06 -0.37
C ALA A 40 -6.83 -18.58 0.95
N ASP A 41 -7.43 -17.67 1.72
CA ASP A 41 -8.27 -18.05 2.86
C ASP A 41 -9.60 -18.69 2.39
N ALA A 42 -10.35 -19.27 3.34
CA ALA A 42 -11.61 -19.96 3.05
C ALA A 42 -12.72 -19.06 2.46
N ASN A 43 -12.63 -17.75 2.67
CA ASN A 43 -13.58 -16.76 2.19
C ASN A 43 -13.15 -16.09 0.87
N PHE A 44 -11.91 -16.30 0.41
CA PHE A 44 -11.33 -15.59 -0.74
C PHE A 44 -12.25 -15.54 -1.96
N THR A 45 -12.71 -16.70 -2.45
CA THR A 45 -13.59 -16.75 -3.63
C THR A 45 -14.96 -16.12 -3.37
N LYS A 46 -15.52 -16.30 -2.17
CA LYS A 46 -16.82 -15.73 -1.80
C LYS A 46 -16.76 -14.20 -1.80
N GLU A 47 -15.67 -13.64 -1.27
CA GLU A 47 -15.48 -12.19 -1.20
C GLU A 47 -15.13 -11.58 -2.55
N LEU A 48 -14.26 -12.24 -3.31
CA LEU A 48 -13.92 -11.85 -4.68
C LEU A 48 -15.18 -11.76 -5.56
N CYS A 49 -16.10 -12.72 -5.44
CA CYS A 49 -17.34 -12.78 -6.21
C CYS A 49 -18.56 -12.15 -5.51
N SER A 50 -18.34 -11.37 -4.44
CA SER A 50 -19.46 -10.82 -3.64
C SER A 50 -20.21 -9.66 -4.30
N GLY A 51 -19.64 -9.07 -5.36
CA GLY A 51 -20.16 -7.84 -5.99
C GLY A 51 -19.82 -6.55 -5.26
N LEU A 52 -19.17 -6.61 -4.08
CA LEU A 52 -18.69 -5.43 -3.36
C LEU A 52 -17.29 -5.04 -3.85
N GLU A 53 -17.11 -3.80 -4.30
CA GLU A 53 -15.84 -3.29 -4.83
C GLU A 53 -14.68 -3.43 -3.85
N SER A 54 -14.90 -3.12 -2.56
CA SER A 54 -13.85 -3.21 -1.55
C SER A 54 -13.35 -4.63 -1.33
N LYS A 55 -14.28 -5.60 -1.25
CA LYS A 55 -13.94 -7.02 -1.15
C LYS A 55 -13.24 -7.53 -2.41
N TYR A 56 -13.76 -7.18 -3.59
CA TYR A 56 -13.14 -7.53 -4.86
C TYR A 56 -11.69 -7.05 -4.92
N TRP A 57 -11.44 -5.77 -4.70
CA TRP A 57 -10.10 -5.20 -4.81
C TRP A 57 -9.16 -5.65 -3.68
N SER A 58 -9.65 -5.97 -2.49
CA SER A 58 -8.82 -6.62 -1.45
C SER A 58 -8.27 -7.95 -1.96
N ARG A 59 -9.15 -8.84 -2.42
CA ARG A 59 -8.76 -10.19 -2.90
C ARG A 59 -7.90 -10.15 -4.16
N VAL A 60 -8.22 -9.25 -5.09
CA VAL A 60 -7.39 -9.04 -6.30
C VAL A 60 -6.00 -8.49 -5.93
N SER A 61 -5.90 -7.60 -4.94
CA SER A 61 -4.60 -7.07 -4.49
C SER A 61 -3.71 -8.18 -3.96
N GLU A 62 -4.24 -9.06 -3.10
CA GLU A 62 -3.51 -10.21 -2.57
C GLU A 62 -2.96 -11.10 -3.70
N ALA A 63 -3.83 -11.48 -4.65
CA ALA A 63 -3.46 -12.34 -5.76
C ALA A 63 -2.44 -11.70 -6.71
N LEU A 64 -2.63 -10.43 -7.08
CA LEU A 64 -1.71 -9.71 -7.95
C LEU A 64 -0.34 -9.51 -7.29
N LEU A 65 -0.29 -9.13 -6.01
CA LEU A 65 0.99 -8.96 -5.31
C LEU A 65 1.75 -10.27 -5.16
N ALA A 66 1.06 -11.36 -4.84
CA ALA A 66 1.66 -12.69 -4.85
C ALA A 66 2.17 -13.09 -6.26
N ALA A 67 1.49 -12.68 -7.33
CA ALA A 67 1.99 -12.88 -8.70
C ALA A 67 3.21 -12.01 -9.00
N ARG A 68 3.28 -10.76 -8.51
CA ARG A 68 4.45 -9.87 -8.68
C ARG A 68 5.68 -10.40 -7.96
N LEU A 69 5.52 -10.92 -6.74
CA LEU A 69 6.60 -11.60 -6.01
C LEU A 69 7.18 -12.76 -6.83
N ARG A 70 6.32 -13.64 -7.36
CA ARG A 70 6.77 -14.76 -8.21
C ARG A 70 7.47 -14.30 -9.48
N LYS A 71 7.03 -13.21 -10.10
CA LYS A 71 7.67 -12.64 -11.30
C LYS A 71 9.12 -12.18 -11.04
N VAL A 72 9.47 -11.85 -9.79
CA VAL A 72 10.86 -11.52 -9.39
C VAL A 72 11.57 -12.68 -8.67
N GLY A 73 11.03 -13.89 -8.73
CA GLY A 73 11.66 -15.09 -8.14
C GLY A 73 11.46 -15.25 -6.64
N LEU A 74 10.51 -14.52 -6.03
CA LEU A 74 10.13 -14.69 -4.64
C LEU A 74 8.86 -15.55 -4.54
N ASP A 75 8.96 -16.69 -3.84
CA ASP A 75 7.85 -17.62 -3.68
C ASP A 75 7.08 -17.36 -2.37
N PRO A 76 5.88 -16.75 -2.42
CA PRO A 76 5.05 -16.55 -1.23
C PRO A 76 4.51 -17.88 -0.70
N ALA A 77 4.53 -18.01 0.63
CA ALA A 77 4.01 -19.14 1.40
C ALA A 77 2.82 -18.71 2.28
N PRO A 78 1.86 -19.63 2.54
CA PRO A 78 0.61 -19.30 3.22
C PRO A 78 0.79 -19.10 4.73
N SER A 79 -0.04 -18.24 5.33
CA SER A 79 -0.14 -18.09 6.78
C SER A 79 -1.10 -19.08 7.46
N HIS A 80 -1.77 -19.92 6.67
CA HIS A 80 -2.81 -20.84 7.12
C HIS A 80 -3.95 -20.17 7.91
N GLY A 81 -4.29 -18.92 7.54
CA GLY A 81 -5.46 -18.20 8.07
C GLY A 81 -5.34 -17.73 9.51
N ARG A 82 -4.13 -17.79 10.11
CA ARG A 82 -3.88 -17.38 11.50
C ARG A 82 -3.07 -16.09 11.62
N GLY A 83 -2.75 -15.41 10.52
CA GLY A 83 -1.86 -14.26 10.54
C GLY A 83 -1.97 -13.42 9.28
N PRO A 84 -0.88 -12.74 8.90
CA PRO A 84 -0.82 -11.95 7.66
C PRO A 84 -1.17 -12.74 6.42
N ASP A 85 -1.46 -12.07 5.30
CA ASP A 85 -1.96 -12.75 4.10
C ASP A 85 -0.99 -13.84 3.61
N PHE A 86 0.31 -13.53 3.59
CA PHE A 86 1.36 -14.50 3.27
C PHE A 86 2.73 -14.01 3.75
N PHE A 87 3.77 -14.83 3.55
CA PHE A 87 5.15 -14.44 3.80
C PHE A 87 6.08 -14.98 2.72
N VAL A 88 7.26 -14.39 2.60
CA VAL A 88 8.40 -14.94 1.85
C VAL A 88 9.53 -15.28 2.81
N ILE A 89 10.42 -16.17 2.41
CA ILE A 89 11.59 -16.56 3.23
C ILE A 89 12.84 -15.89 2.65
N GLU A 90 13.55 -15.18 3.51
CA GLU A 90 14.86 -14.62 3.23
C GLU A 90 15.84 -15.14 4.27
N ASN A 91 16.88 -15.86 3.85
CA ASN A 91 17.95 -16.33 4.75
C ASN A 91 17.42 -17.04 6.02
N GLY A 92 16.33 -17.81 5.88
CA GLY A 92 15.69 -18.54 6.99
C GLY A 92 14.81 -17.68 7.93
N ARG A 93 14.61 -16.40 7.60
CA ARG A 93 13.72 -15.46 8.29
C ARG A 93 12.44 -15.25 7.45
N LYS A 94 11.29 -15.12 8.10
CA LYS A 94 10.06 -14.77 7.40
C LYS A 94 9.96 -13.25 7.24
N ILE A 95 9.56 -12.82 6.05
CA ILE A 95 9.09 -11.47 5.79
C ILE A 95 7.58 -11.59 5.55
N TRP A 96 6.81 -11.25 6.57
CA TRP A 96 5.35 -11.25 6.51
C TRP A 96 4.85 -10.07 5.69
N ILE A 97 3.82 -10.32 4.89
CA ILE A 97 3.18 -9.32 4.03
C ILE A 97 1.68 -9.33 4.36
N GLU A 98 1.21 -8.20 4.89
CA GLU A 98 -0.21 -7.95 5.14
C GLU A 98 -0.71 -6.91 4.13
N VAL A 99 -1.66 -7.31 3.30
CA VAL A 99 -2.22 -6.55 2.19
C VAL A 99 -3.47 -5.79 2.65
N ILE A 100 -3.65 -4.59 2.13
CA ILE A 100 -4.86 -3.78 2.29
C ILE A 100 -5.13 -2.95 1.04
N CYS A 101 -6.40 -2.92 0.62
CA CYS A 101 -6.89 -1.97 -0.36
C CYS A 101 -7.93 -1.06 0.33
N PRO A 102 -7.54 0.13 0.81
CA PRO A 102 -8.43 1.00 1.56
C PRO A 102 -9.67 1.39 0.76
N GLU A 103 -10.83 1.37 1.43
CA GLU A 103 -12.06 1.92 0.87
C GLU A 103 -11.96 3.43 0.67
N PRO A 104 -12.59 3.99 -0.36
CA PRO A 104 -12.53 5.43 -0.66
C PRO A 104 -13.49 6.25 0.22
N THR A 105 -13.75 5.83 1.46
CA THR A 105 -14.66 6.52 2.37
C THR A 105 -14.21 7.97 2.60
N GLY A 106 -15.10 8.92 2.32
CA GLY A 106 -14.81 10.34 2.45
C GLY A 106 -14.01 10.95 1.29
N VAL A 107 -13.57 10.14 0.32
CA VAL A 107 -13.06 10.66 -0.95
C VAL A 107 -14.25 11.12 -1.80
N PRO A 108 -14.23 12.34 -2.38
CA PRO A 108 -15.35 12.86 -3.16
C PRO A 108 -15.73 11.94 -4.32
N SER A 109 -17.03 11.71 -4.53
CA SER A 109 -17.55 10.91 -5.65
C SER A 109 -17.10 11.46 -7.00
N ASP A 110 -17.07 12.78 -7.14
CA ASP A 110 -16.71 13.44 -8.40
C ASP A 110 -15.23 13.22 -8.76
N TRP A 111 -14.38 12.95 -7.76
CA TRP A 111 -13.01 12.48 -8.01
C TRP A 111 -13.01 11.05 -8.52
N LEU A 112 -13.71 10.13 -7.86
CA LEU A 112 -13.71 8.69 -8.20
C LEU A 112 -14.38 8.38 -9.55
N THR A 113 -15.41 9.15 -9.91
CA THR A 113 -16.18 8.99 -11.15
C THR A 113 -16.13 10.27 -11.99
N SER A 114 -14.92 10.80 -12.18
CA SER A 114 -14.73 12.05 -12.92
C SER A 114 -15.27 11.93 -14.35
N LYS A 115 -16.05 12.94 -14.75
CA LYS A 115 -16.64 13.02 -16.09
C LYS A 115 -15.67 13.74 -17.02
N LEU A 116 -15.64 13.32 -18.29
CA LEU A 116 -14.85 14.01 -19.31
C LEU A 116 -15.25 15.49 -19.37
N GLY A 117 -14.28 16.39 -19.25
CA GLY A 117 -14.49 17.84 -19.25
C GLY A 117 -14.83 18.45 -17.89
N ALA A 118 -14.97 17.66 -16.82
CA ALA A 118 -15.17 18.19 -15.46
C ALA A 118 -13.83 18.54 -14.80
N VAL A 119 -13.78 19.69 -14.12
CA VAL A 119 -12.67 20.07 -13.25
C VAL A 119 -12.97 19.58 -11.84
N VAL A 120 -12.06 18.81 -11.26
CA VAL A 120 -12.19 18.28 -9.90
C VAL A 120 -10.96 18.63 -9.08
N ASN A 121 -11.15 18.98 -7.82
CA ASN A 121 -10.04 19.19 -6.90
C ASN A 121 -9.40 17.85 -6.55
N PHE A 122 -8.07 17.83 -6.45
CA PHE A 122 -7.34 16.66 -5.96
C PHE A 122 -7.57 16.49 -4.45
N PRO A 123 -8.27 15.43 -4.00
CA PRO A 123 -8.69 15.28 -2.60
C PRO A 123 -7.57 14.67 -1.75
N HIS A 124 -6.42 15.35 -1.73
CA HIS A 124 -5.18 14.81 -1.16
C HIS A 124 -5.30 14.48 0.33
N GLU A 125 -5.97 15.31 1.13
CA GLU A 125 -6.16 15.03 2.57
C GLU A 125 -7.07 13.82 2.79
N GLN A 126 -8.14 13.69 2.01
CA GLN A 126 -9.08 12.58 2.10
C GLN A 126 -8.39 11.26 1.73
N ILE A 127 -7.58 11.26 0.66
CA ILE A 127 -6.77 10.11 0.25
C ILE A 127 -5.72 9.78 1.33
N LEU A 128 -4.97 10.78 1.82
CA LEU A 128 -3.95 10.58 2.85
C LEU A 128 -4.56 10.06 4.17
N LEU A 129 -5.78 10.47 4.53
CA LEU A 129 -6.53 9.91 5.66
C LEU A 129 -6.85 8.41 5.46
N ARG A 130 -7.08 7.95 4.23
CA ARG A 130 -7.29 6.52 3.94
C ARG A 130 -5.99 5.74 4.07
N TRP A 131 -4.87 6.28 3.57
CA TRP A 131 -3.54 5.68 3.74
C TRP A 131 -3.15 5.54 5.21
N THR A 132 -3.24 6.63 5.98
CA THR A 132 -2.93 6.60 7.42
C THR A 132 -3.83 5.64 8.20
N SER A 133 -5.13 5.59 7.87
CA SER A 133 -6.06 4.64 8.52
C SER A 133 -5.73 3.19 8.19
N ALA A 134 -5.40 2.89 6.93
CA ALA A 134 -5.04 1.54 6.48
C ALA A 134 -3.74 1.04 7.12
N ILE A 135 -2.71 1.89 7.16
CA ILE A 135 -1.44 1.58 7.83
C ILE A 135 -1.68 1.34 9.31
N LYS A 136 -2.45 2.22 9.97
CA LYS A 136 -2.78 2.08 11.38
C LYS A 136 -3.53 0.77 11.67
N GLU A 137 -4.53 0.42 10.87
CA GLU A 137 -5.29 -0.84 11.06
C GLU A 137 -4.36 -2.05 11.07
N LYS A 138 -3.46 -2.14 10.09
CA LYS A 138 -2.54 -3.28 9.98
C LYS A 138 -1.43 -3.25 11.02
N ALA A 139 -1.01 -2.06 11.45
CA ALA A 139 -0.11 -1.89 12.58
C ALA A 139 -0.73 -2.40 13.89
N GLU A 140 -2.00 -2.07 14.15
CA GLU A 140 -2.73 -2.54 15.34
C GLU A 140 -2.95 -4.07 15.31
N LYS A 141 -3.12 -4.68 14.13
CA LYS A 141 -3.13 -6.16 14.02
C LYS A 141 -1.80 -6.78 14.41
N LEU A 142 -0.68 -6.15 14.03
CA LEU A 142 0.66 -6.63 14.36
C LEU A 142 0.98 -6.47 15.86
N ILE A 143 0.81 -5.25 16.36
CA ILE A 143 1.31 -4.81 17.67
C ILE A 143 0.27 -5.07 18.77
N GLY A 144 -1.01 -4.94 18.43
CA GLY A 144 -2.12 -4.90 19.38
C GLY A 144 -2.78 -3.51 19.38
N SER A 145 -3.94 -3.39 20.02
CA SER A 145 -4.58 -2.09 20.21
C SER A 145 -3.81 -1.27 21.25
N LEU A 146 -3.82 0.05 21.11
CA LEU A 146 -3.07 0.96 22.00
C LEU A 146 -3.57 0.95 23.46
N ASP A 147 -4.76 0.41 23.69
CA ASP A 147 -5.38 0.24 25.01
C ASP A 147 -5.23 -1.20 25.55
N ASP A 148 -4.41 -2.03 24.90
CA ASP A 148 -4.17 -3.45 25.21
C ASP A 148 -5.43 -4.35 25.22
N ALA A 149 -6.56 -3.85 24.70
CA ALA A 149 -7.80 -4.62 24.60
C ALA A 149 -7.69 -5.79 23.60
N ILE A 150 -6.83 -5.65 22.58
CA ILE A 150 -6.65 -6.64 21.51
C ILE A 150 -5.17 -6.98 21.39
N LYS A 151 -4.84 -8.25 21.64
CA LYS A 151 -3.50 -8.80 21.44
C LYS A 151 -3.12 -8.83 19.96
N GLY A 152 -1.95 -8.29 19.63
CA GLY A 152 -1.39 -8.31 18.27
C GLY A 152 -0.84 -9.67 17.85
N TYR A 153 -0.45 -9.80 16.58
CA TYR A 153 0.19 -11.00 16.04
C TYR A 153 1.51 -11.36 16.73
N ILE A 154 2.27 -10.37 17.20
CA ILE A 154 3.52 -10.60 17.94
C ILE A 154 3.22 -11.29 19.27
N GLU A 155 2.29 -10.76 20.05
CA GLU A 155 1.94 -11.31 21.36
C GLU A 155 1.28 -12.69 21.24
N LYS A 156 0.53 -12.92 20.15
CA LYS A 156 -0.05 -14.23 19.80
C LYS A 156 0.98 -15.25 19.31
N GLY A 157 2.24 -14.85 19.11
CA GLY A 157 3.30 -15.72 18.58
C GLY A 157 3.13 -16.11 17.11
N ILE A 158 2.30 -15.38 16.36
CA ILE A 158 2.06 -15.60 14.93
C ILE A 158 3.23 -15.03 14.12
N VAL A 159 3.65 -13.82 14.46
CA VAL A 159 4.84 -13.15 13.91
C VAL A 159 5.94 -13.26 14.95
N ALA A 160 7.06 -13.92 14.63
CA ALA A 160 8.15 -14.08 15.59
C ALA A 160 8.92 -12.75 15.74
N SER A 161 9.57 -12.57 16.89
CA SER A 161 10.36 -11.36 17.18
C SER A 161 11.52 -11.10 16.22
N LYS A 162 11.97 -12.13 15.49
CA LYS A 162 13.02 -12.04 14.46
C LYS A 162 12.47 -11.84 13.05
N ASP A 163 11.16 -11.97 12.85
CA ASP A 163 10.55 -11.87 11.52
C ASP A 163 10.36 -10.40 11.14
N ALA A 164 10.42 -10.12 9.83
CA ALA A 164 10.10 -8.80 9.30
C ALA A 164 8.59 -8.72 9.00
N TYR A 165 8.04 -7.50 8.99
CA TYR A 165 6.63 -7.26 8.71
C TYR A 165 6.44 -6.08 7.77
N VAL A 166 5.76 -6.34 6.66
CA VAL A 166 5.50 -5.37 5.59
C VAL A 166 4.00 -5.18 5.45
N ILE A 167 3.57 -3.92 5.39
CA ILE A 167 2.20 -3.57 5.06
C ILE A 167 2.15 -3.18 3.59
N ALA A 168 1.47 -3.97 2.76
CA ALA A 168 1.26 -3.66 1.36
C ALA A 168 -0.07 -2.92 1.18
N VAL A 169 -0.02 -1.64 0.79
CA VAL A 169 -1.21 -0.79 0.64
C VAL A 169 -1.45 -0.53 -0.84
N ASN A 170 -2.56 -1.07 -1.37
CA ASN A 170 -2.98 -0.82 -2.74
C ASN A 170 -3.92 0.38 -2.84
N GLY A 171 -3.43 1.48 -3.40
CA GLY A 171 -4.18 2.72 -3.60
C GLY A 171 -5.27 2.67 -4.68
N ARG A 172 -5.49 1.53 -5.34
CA ARG A 172 -6.36 1.40 -6.52
C ARG A 172 -7.76 2.01 -6.40
N LEU A 173 -8.39 1.90 -5.23
CA LEU A 173 -9.74 2.44 -4.99
C LEU A 173 -9.76 3.95 -4.73
N LEU A 174 -8.61 4.57 -4.45
CA LEU A 174 -8.50 5.98 -4.06
C LEU A 174 -8.23 6.91 -5.26
N ARG A 175 -7.98 6.34 -6.44
CA ARG A 175 -7.63 7.08 -7.65
C ARG A 175 -8.79 7.26 -8.62
N ASN A 176 -8.61 8.18 -9.55
CA ASN A 176 -9.54 8.48 -10.63
C ASN A 176 -9.04 7.88 -11.96
N GLY A 177 -9.94 7.27 -12.72
CA GLY A 177 -9.66 6.82 -14.08
C GLY A 177 -8.61 5.71 -14.17
N PRO A 178 -8.06 5.46 -15.38
CA PRO A 178 -7.10 4.38 -15.60
C PRO A 178 -5.67 4.74 -15.18
N PHE A 179 -5.38 6.01 -14.93
CA PHE A 179 -4.03 6.47 -14.59
C PHE A 179 -3.72 6.19 -13.12
N PRO A 180 -2.55 5.65 -12.80
CA PRO A 180 -2.18 5.38 -11.43
C PRO A 180 -2.00 6.68 -10.64
N ALA A 181 -2.29 6.63 -9.33
CA ALA A 181 -2.16 7.79 -8.44
C ALA A 181 -1.53 7.39 -7.10
N LEU A 182 -0.24 7.05 -7.16
CA LEU A 182 0.55 6.69 -5.98
C LEU A 182 1.12 7.92 -5.25
N LEU A 183 1.37 9.01 -5.99
CA LEU A 183 1.99 10.23 -5.49
C LEU A 183 0.96 11.17 -4.84
N GLY A 184 1.33 11.72 -3.69
CA GLY A 184 0.59 12.75 -2.99
C GLY A 184 1.00 14.16 -3.41
N ILE A 185 0.51 15.15 -2.67
CA ILE A 185 0.73 16.58 -2.94
C ILE A 185 2.21 16.99 -2.75
N SER A 186 2.96 16.23 -1.96
CA SER A 186 4.40 16.40 -1.78
C SER A 186 5.23 15.93 -2.97
N GLN A 187 4.61 15.29 -3.99
CA GLN A 187 5.31 14.58 -5.06
C GLN A 187 6.04 13.31 -4.61
N PHE A 188 5.98 12.95 -3.32
CA PHE A 188 6.31 11.62 -2.82
C PHE A 188 5.08 10.71 -2.81
N PRO A 189 5.25 9.38 -2.71
CA PRO A 189 4.13 8.47 -2.48
C PRO A 189 3.32 8.87 -1.25
N PHE A 190 2.00 8.64 -1.27
CA PHE A 190 1.15 8.88 -0.09
C PHE A 190 1.64 8.14 1.17
N ALA A 191 2.30 6.98 1.00
CA ALA A 191 2.93 6.26 2.10
C ALA A 191 4.04 7.10 2.78
N VAL A 192 4.87 7.83 2.03
CA VAL A 192 5.90 8.72 2.61
C VAL A 192 5.24 9.83 3.42
N GLU A 193 4.20 10.48 2.87
CA GLU A 193 3.45 11.51 3.58
C GLU A 193 2.82 10.97 4.88
N ALA A 194 2.36 9.71 4.87
CA ALA A 194 1.67 9.07 5.98
C ALA A 194 2.61 8.59 7.12
N VAL A 195 3.87 8.29 6.81
CA VAL A 195 4.81 7.71 7.80
C VAL A 195 5.92 8.66 8.24
N PHE A 196 6.25 9.69 7.44
CA PHE A 196 7.31 10.66 7.72
C PHE A 196 6.82 12.12 7.86
N ALA A 197 5.51 12.36 7.86
CA ALA A 197 4.94 13.68 8.01
C ALA A 197 5.38 14.67 6.92
N VAL A 198 5.69 14.17 5.72
CA VAL A 198 6.11 15.00 4.59
C VAL A 198 4.89 15.72 4.01
N GLY A 199 5.03 17.04 3.84
CA GLY A 199 4.02 17.93 3.28
C GLY A 199 4.39 18.48 1.90
N PRO A 200 3.56 19.40 1.35
CA PRO A 200 3.82 20.06 0.07
C PRO A 200 5.20 20.75 0.03
N TYR A 201 5.79 20.82 -1.16
CA TYR A 201 6.99 21.62 -1.37
C TYR A 201 6.67 23.11 -1.23
N GLN A 202 7.51 23.84 -0.51
CA GLN A 202 7.37 25.27 -0.27
C GLN A 202 8.67 26.01 -0.55
N ILE A 203 8.53 27.26 -1.03
CA ILE A 203 9.63 28.20 -1.18
C ILE A 203 9.42 29.30 -0.16
N ARG A 204 10.44 29.62 0.62
CA ARG A 204 10.44 30.74 1.55
C ARG A 204 11.07 31.94 0.85
N ILE A 205 10.32 33.05 0.83
CA ILE A 205 10.73 34.30 0.18
C ILE A 205 10.76 35.38 1.25
N ASN A 206 11.87 36.12 1.33
CA ASN A 206 11.93 37.31 2.17
C ASN A 206 10.98 38.36 1.61
N ARG A 207 9.97 38.77 2.39
CA ARG A 207 8.95 39.73 1.94
C ARG A 207 9.53 41.09 1.54
N ASN A 208 10.64 41.50 2.14
CA ASN A 208 11.23 42.82 1.94
C ASN A 208 12.24 42.83 0.78
N THR A 209 13.08 41.79 0.67
CA THR A 209 14.10 41.71 -0.40
C THR A 209 13.63 40.96 -1.64
N LEU A 210 12.52 40.23 -1.55
CA LEU A 210 12.00 39.29 -2.56
C LEU A 210 12.96 38.12 -2.88
N GLU A 211 14.03 37.96 -2.11
CA GLU A 211 14.99 36.89 -2.29
C GLU A 211 14.48 35.55 -1.72
N LYS A 212 14.87 34.46 -2.37
CA LYS A 212 14.64 33.11 -1.88
C LYS A 212 15.53 32.85 -0.66
N THR A 213 14.92 32.62 0.50
CA THR A 213 15.63 32.30 1.75
C THR A 213 15.69 30.80 2.05
N GLY A 214 14.91 29.99 1.35
CA GLY A 214 14.95 28.54 1.48
C GLY A 214 13.92 27.85 0.60
N ALA A 215 14.06 26.54 0.47
CA ALA A 215 13.03 25.69 -0.11
C ALA A 215 13.13 24.27 0.48
N GLY A 216 12.01 23.56 0.49
CA GLY A 216 11.91 22.21 1.01
C GLY A 216 10.46 21.81 1.24
N HIS A 217 10.25 20.62 1.80
CA HIS A 217 8.90 20.16 2.14
C HIS A 217 8.42 20.75 3.47
N GLN A 218 7.12 20.95 3.58
CA GLN A 218 6.49 21.24 4.86
C GLN A 218 6.59 20.03 5.80
N HIS A 219 6.79 20.27 7.09
CA HIS A 219 6.58 19.25 8.12
C HIS A 219 5.11 19.27 8.56
N ARG A 220 4.39 18.17 8.31
CA ARG A 220 2.94 18.04 8.52
C ARG A 220 2.66 16.79 9.38
N PRO A 221 2.90 16.85 10.69
CA PRO A 221 2.76 15.69 11.58
C PRO A 221 1.30 15.31 11.85
N ARG A 222 0.34 16.16 11.49
CA ARG A 222 -1.09 15.94 11.72
C ARG A 222 -1.88 16.25 10.46
N ILE A 223 -2.85 15.40 10.17
CA ILE A 223 -3.81 15.56 9.08
C ILE A 223 -5.16 15.92 9.70
N SER A 224 -5.72 17.03 9.25
CA SER A 224 -7.03 17.50 9.69
C SER A 224 -8.12 16.52 9.28
N LYS A 225 -9.05 16.25 10.19
CA LYS A 225 -10.29 15.54 9.87
C LYS A 225 -11.43 16.55 9.68
N PRO A 226 -12.47 16.22 8.89
CA PRO A 226 -13.70 17.02 8.86
C PRO A 226 -14.37 17.18 10.23
N LYS A 227 -14.23 16.17 11.11
CA LYS A 227 -14.69 16.17 12.50
C LYS A 227 -13.73 15.37 13.39
N GLY A 228 -13.58 15.81 14.64
CA GLY A 228 -12.77 15.15 15.67
C GLY A 228 -11.28 15.46 15.59
N GLU A 229 -10.49 14.74 16.38
CA GLU A 229 -9.06 15.00 16.51
C GLU A 229 -8.26 14.70 15.23
N PRO A 230 -7.25 15.53 14.89
CA PRO A 230 -6.34 15.27 13.78
C PRO A 230 -5.64 13.91 13.87
N VAL A 231 -5.33 13.31 12.72
CA VAL A 231 -4.62 12.02 12.64
C VAL A 231 -3.11 12.25 12.58
N PRO A 232 -2.30 11.57 13.41
CA PRO A 232 -0.85 11.52 13.26
C PRO A 232 -0.40 11.00 11.88
N ALA A 233 0.62 11.62 11.29
CA ALA A 233 1.20 11.23 10.00
C ALA A 233 2.70 10.89 10.10
N TYR A 234 3.14 10.38 11.24
CA TYR A 234 4.56 10.17 11.56
C TYR A 234 4.83 8.74 12.05
N THR A 235 4.11 7.76 11.50
CA THR A 235 4.16 6.35 11.95
C THR A 235 5.58 5.83 12.14
N PHE A 236 6.52 6.08 11.22
CA PHE A 236 7.90 5.57 11.33
C PHE A 236 8.81 6.39 12.26
N LEU A 237 8.36 7.57 12.69
CA LEU A 237 9.04 8.40 13.69
C LEU A 237 8.59 8.08 15.12
N ASP A 238 7.59 7.21 15.28
CA ASP A 238 7.07 6.78 16.57
C ASP A 238 7.55 5.36 16.89
N THR A 239 8.22 5.22 18.04
CA THR A 239 8.90 3.98 18.45
C THR A 239 7.93 2.80 18.64
N ARG A 240 6.63 3.06 18.83
CA ARG A 240 5.62 2.00 18.92
C ARG A 240 5.50 1.19 17.63
N PHE A 241 5.86 1.79 16.49
CA PHE A 241 5.76 1.15 15.18
C PHE A 241 7.07 0.55 14.66
N GLN A 242 8.11 0.47 15.50
CA GLN A 242 9.36 -0.24 15.19
C GLN A 242 9.18 -1.72 14.76
N PRO A 243 8.10 -2.44 15.14
CA PRO A 243 7.88 -3.77 14.59
C PRO A 243 7.55 -3.82 13.09
N ILE A 244 7.19 -2.69 12.46
CA ILE A 244 6.92 -2.60 11.02
C ILE A 244 8.22 -2.33 10.28
N SER A 245 8.57 -3.19 9.34
CA SER A 245 9.79 -3.10 8.54
C SER A 245 9.69 -2.10 7.40
N ALA A 246 8.57 -2.11 6.68
CA ALA A 246 8.35 -1.25 5.52
C ALA A 246 6.85 -1.12 5.17
N ILE A 247 6.53 -0.05 4.44
CA ILE A 247 5.27 0.04 3.67
C ILE A 247 5.59 -0.26 2.21
N TRP A 248 4.88 -1.20 1.61
CA TRP A 248 4.91 -1.43 0.18
C TRP A 248 3.69 -0.76 -0.46
N ALA A 249 3.90 0.46 -0.95
CA ALA A 249 2.87 1.28 -1.57
C ALA A 249 2.71 0.85 -3.03
N VAL A 250 1.50 0.44 -3.43
CA VAL A 250 1.25 -0.08 -4.77
C VAL A 250 -0.01 0.53 -5.40
N ASP A 251 -0.05 0.58 -6.72
CA ASP A 251 -1.27 0.82 -7.50
C ASP A 251 -1.37 -0.27 -8.57
N VAL A 252 -1.96 -1.41 -8.17
CA VAL A 252 -2.09 -2.60 -9.03
C VAL A 252 -3.55 -2.90 -9.32
N ASP A 253 -3.85 -3.25 -10.57
CA ASP A 253 -5.20 -3.58 -11.01
C ASP A 253 -5.31 -4.59 -12.16
N GLY A 254 -4.19 -5.17 -12.58
CA GLY A 254 -4.08 -6.13 -13.68
C GLY A 254 -3.94 -5.47 -15.05
N THR A 255 -4.01 -4.14 -15.15
CA THR A 255 -3.98 -3.46 -16.46
C THR A 255 -2.58 -3.33 -17.05
N SER A 256 -1.52 -3.67 -16.33
CA SER A 256 -0.19 -3.83 -16.94
C SER A 256 -0.14 -4.91 -18.01
N ALA A 257 -1.06 -5.89 -17.98
CA ALA A 257 -1.21 -6.87 -19.05
C ALA A 257 -1.57 -6.25 -20.42
N ILE A 258 -2.09 -5.02 -20.44
CA ILE A 258 -2.37 -4.24 -21.65
C ILE A 258 -1.45 -3.02 -21.81
N GLY A 259 -0.33 -2.98 -21.06
CA GLY A 259 0.69 -1.94 -21.16
C GLY A 259 0.47 -0.70 -20.30
N ASN A 260 -0.50 -0.71 -19.37
CA ASN A 260 -0.64 0.38 -18.40
C ASN A 260 0.45 0.29 -17.31
N SER A 261 0.78 1.44 -16.72
CA SER A 261 1.71 1.50 -15.58
C SER A 261 1.01 1.09 -14.28
N GLU A 262 1.70 0.27 -13.48
CA GLU A 262 1.32 -0.11 -12.11
C GLU A 262 2.47 0.26 -11.16
N PRO A 263 2.60 1.54 -10.77
CA PRO A 263 3.72 2.00 -9.95
C PRO A 263 3.68 1.36 -8.56
N MET A 264 4.88 1.14 -8.03
CA MET A 264 5.10 0.52 -6.74
C MET A 264 6.31 1.17 -6.10
N ALA A 265 6.22 1.45 -4.80
CA ALA A 265 7.30 2.02 -4.01
C ALA A 265 7.44 1.30 -2.66
N VAL A 266 8.67 1.06 -2.21
CA VAL A 266 8.94 0.56 -0.85
C VAL A 266 9.43 1.71 0.01
N ILE A 267 8.76 1.95 1.14
CA ILE A 267 9.16 2.96 2.11
C ILE A 267 9.69 2.19 3.32
N HIS A 268 11.00 2.28 3.55
CA HIS A 268 11.68 1.57 4.63
C HIS A 268 11.51 2.31 5.96
N ASN A 269 11.25 1.57 7.03
CA ASN A 269 11.25 2.13 8.38
C ASN A 269 12.69 2.14 8.91
N PRO A 270 13.30 3.33 9.11
CA PRO A 270 14.67 3.43 9.61
C PRO A 270 14.81 2.86 11.02
N ASN A 271 13.72 2.85 11.78
CA ASN A 271 13.69 2.40 13.16
C ASN A 271 13.21 0.94 13.30
N ALA A 272 13.03 0.20 12.20
CA ALA A 272 12.54 -1.16 12.27
C ALA A 272 13.45 -2.10 13.08
N VAL A 273 12.86 -2.89 13.98
CA VAL A 273 13.59 -3.95 14.71
C VAL A 273 14.18 -4.98 13.74
N ASN A 274 13.39 -5.34 12.72
CA ASN A 274 13.79 -6.27 11.66
C ASN A 274 13.63 -5.59 10.31
N GLN A 275 14.70 -4.99 9.79
CA GLN A 275 14.69 -4.40 8.44
C GLN A 275 14.67 -5.48 7.35
N ILE A 276 14.02 -5.15 6.23
CA ILE A 276 14.13 -5.91 4.97
C ILE A 276 15.24 -5.29 4.11
N PRO A 277 15.94 -6.05 3.26
CA PRO A 277 16.93 -5.47 2.37
C PRO A 277 16.33 -4.56 1.31
N THR A 278 17.07 -3.53 0.95
CA THR A 278 16.82 -2.72 -0.25
C THR A 278 16.92 -3.59 -1.50
N GLY A 279 16.04 -3.37 -2.47
CA GLY A 279 15.95 -4.13 -3.71
C GLY A 279 15.17 -5.44 -3.59
N TYR A 280 14.68 -5.79 -2.38
CA TYR A 280 14.08 -7.10 -2.14
C TYR A 280 12.66 -7.22 -2.69
N LEU A 281 11.77 -6.26 -2.40
CA LEU A 281 10.38 -6.29 -2.87
C LEU A 281 10.25 -5.66 -4.27
N PRO A 282 9.31 -6.14 -5.13
CA PRO A 282 9.10 -5.56 -6.45
C PRO A 282 8.59 -4.12 -6.34
N ALA A 283 9.45 -3.16 -6.67
CA ALA A 283 9.11 -1.74 -6.75
C ALA A 283 9.94 -1.01 -7.80
N HIS A 284 9.41 0.11 -8.30
CA HIS A 284 10.13 1.02 -9.18
C HIS A 284 11.02 1.97 -8.37
N ASP A 285 10.57 2.33 -7.17
CA ASP A 285 11.25 3.26 -6.27
C ASP A 285 11.35 2.70 -4.86
N GLU A 286 12.43 3.03 -4.16
CA GLU A 286 12.57 2.80 -2.73
C GLU A 286 12.93 4.09 -2.00
N TYR A 287 12.38 4.26 -0.80
CA TYR A 287 12.60 5.43 0.02
C TYR A 287 13.25 5.01 1.33
N ILE A 288 14.45 5.54 1.58
CA ILE A 288 15.25 5.23 2.77
C ILE A 288 15.53 6.52 3.53
N ALA A 289 15.14 6.54 4.81
CA ALA A 289 15.52 7.60 5.72
C ALA A 289 16.87 7.25 6.37
N THR A 290 17.91 8.03 6.08
CA THR A 290 19.25 7.87 6.68
C THR A 290 19.46 8.91 7.77
N PRO A 291 19.88 8.54 8.99
CA PRO A 291 20.19 9.50 10.04
C PRO A 291 21.32 10.45 9.58
N THR A 292 21.09 11.75 9.71
CA THR A 292 22.10 12.79 9.48
C THR A 292 22.37 13.47 10.82
N GLY A 293 23.40 13.03 11.53
CA GLY A 293 23.66 13.47 12.91
C GLY A 293 22.73 12.80 13.92
N THR A 294 22.40 13.48 15.03
CA THR A 294 21.66 12.89 16.17
C THR A 294 20.16 13.16 16.14
N GLU A 295 19.69 14.15 15.37
CA GLU A 295 18.30 14.64 15.44
C GLU A 295 17.56 14.66 14.09
N GLU A 296 18.24 14.32 12.99
CA GLU A 296 17.70 14.49 11.65
C GLU A 296 17.75 13.19 10.85
N PHE A 297 16.77 13.03 9.95
CA PHE A 297 16.77 12.02 8.91
C PHE A 297 16.75 12.72 7.55
N GLU A 298 17.57 12.23 6.63
CA GLU A 298 17.48 12.56 5.22
C GLU A 298 16.76 11.44 4.47
N LEU A 299 15.67 11.79 3.76
CA LEU A 299 14.90 10.82 3.00
C LEU A 299 15.39 10.77 1.55
N ASN A 300 16.00 9.65 1.18
CA ASN A 300 16.58 9.42 -0.13
C ASN A 300 15.69 8.50 -0.97
N ARG A 301 15.50 8.85 -2.25
CA ARG A 301 14.89 7.99 -3.27
C ARG A 301 15.99 7.18 -3.96
N LEU A 302 15.80 5.87 -4.03
CA LEU A 302 16.62 4.94 -4.79
C LEU A 302 15.76 4.27 -5.87
N ASP A 303 16.41 3.84 -6.94
CA ASP A 303 15.75 2.99 -7.94
C ASP A 303 15.52 1.60 -7.34
N GLY A 304 14.32 1.07 -7.56
CA GLY A 304 13.95 -0.29 -7.14
C GLY A 304 14.38 -1.36 -8.15
N CYS A 305 13.95 -2.60 -7.91
CA CYS A 305 14.30 -3.73 -8.77
C CYS A 305 13.44 -3.86 -10.04
N LEU A 306 12.31 -3.14 -10.12
CA LEU A 306 11.49 -3.03 -11.33
C LEU A 306 12.01 -1.89 -12.20
N ARG A 307 12.05 -2.13 -13.51
CA ARG A 307 12.47 -1.16 -14.53
C ARG A 307 11.30 -0.77 -15.42
#